data_AF-A0A1X7U283-F1
#
_entry.id   AF-A0A1X7U283-F1
#
_cell.length_a   1.000
_cell.length_b   1.000
_cell.length_c   1.000
_cell.angle_alpha   90.00
_cell.angle_beta   90.00
_cell.angle_gamma   90.00
#
_symmetry.space_group_name_H-M   'P 1'
#
loop_
_entity.id
_entity.type
_entity.pdbx_description
1 polymer ?
#
loop_
_entity_poly.entity_id
_entity_poly.type
_entity_poly.pdbx_seq_one_letter_code
_entity_poly.pdbx_strand_id
1 'polypeptide(L)'
;MDELRRRALQREELEKEAAREQDDSPAAEEDFLEVEDPLLEIPVGDKHYDKRKSVLRRTTSEAALGFFIHLCLLIYCTGVNVYDSTAYKKCKEKDLAYDGHDNFGWRFKYLTFLTMWGLFLYFFIAFFTDIVPQSLAKVMLHRFTDWLFTTVVWPFACIEVILFWTMMTIDPNLLKRHEIYDICVPPLLDHALHTFPIIVVLLEALLVYHRYSSNLVAAFSIFSATTGYFIWILIVFTKINKWPYAFMYHLNPVAFIIFMFGCTIFGGCIYAIGRIIASFRWRERFMILKELAEDGDESLDEDED
;
A
#
# COMPACT_ATOMS: atom_id res chain seq x y z
N MET A 1 13.68 -60.50 12.87
CA MET A 1 13.75 -60.23 11.42
C MET A 1 12.36 -59.97 10.83
N ASP A 2 11.33 -60.75 11.16
CA ASP A 2 9.98 -60.57 10.61
C ASP A 2 9.26 -59.28 11.04
N GLU A 3 9.47 -58.83 12.27
CA GLU A 3 8.77 -57.63 12.78
C GLU A 3 9.31 -56.34 12.14
N LEU A 4 10.63 -56.26 11.92
CA LEU A 4 11.28 -55.16 11.21
C LEU A 4 10.82 -55.09 9.75
N ARG A 5 10.63 -56.24 9.10
CA ARG A 5 10.17 -56.32 7.72
C ARG A 5 8.71 -55.87 7.57
N ARG A 6 7.84 -56.19 8.55
CA ARG A 6 6.46 -55.68 8.57
C ARG A 6 6.39 -54.17 8.78
N ARG A 7 7.23 -53.61 9.65
CA ARG A 7 7.28 -52.17 9.88
C ARG A 7 7.80 -51.41 8.65
N ALA A 8 8.71 -52.00 7.88
CA ALA A 8 9.18 -51.42 6.63
C ALA A 8 8.07 -51.40 5.56
N LEU A 9 7.32 -52.50 5.41
CA LEU A 9 6.19 -52.57 4.48
C LEU A 9 5.06 -51.59 4.85
N GLN A 10 4.73 -51.45 6.13
CA GLN A 10 3.74 -50.48 6.59
C GLN A 10 4.17 -49.03 6.35
N ARG A 11 5.47 -48.72 6.48
CA ARG A 11 5.99 -47.39 6.13
C ARG A 11 5.87 -47.13 4.63
N GLU A 12 6.19 -48.10 3.80
CA GLU A 12 6.11 -47.97 2.35
C GLU A 12 4.66 -47.80 1.87
N GLU A 13 3.70 -48.48 2.51
CA GLU A 13 2.26 -48.27 2.24
C GLU A 13 1.79 -46.87 2.66
N LEU A 14 2.17 -46.42 3.87
CA LEU A 14 1.82 -45.07 4.34
C LEU A 14 2.44 -43.96 3.48
N GLU A 15 3.66 -44.16 2.98
CA GLU A 15 4.31 -43.21 2.06
C GLU A 15 3.61 -43.18 0.69
N LYS A 16 3.13 -44.32 0.19
CA LYS A 16 2.35 -44.39 -1.07
C LYS A 16 0.95 -43.79 -0.92
N GLU A 17 0.34 -43.94 0.25
CA GLU A 17 -0.98 -43.39 0.55
C GLU A 17 -0.90 -41.86 0.73
N ALA A 18 0.12 -41.36 1.44
CA ALA A 18 0.41 -39.93 1.54
C ALA A 18 0.72 -39.30 0.17
N ALA A 19 1.45 -40.01 -0.70
CA ALA A 19 1.71 -39.54 -2.06
C ALA A 19 0.45 -39.48 -2.95
N ARG A 20 -0.54 -40.35 -2.71
CA ARG A 20 -1.85 -40.30 -3.40
C ARG A 20 -2.73 -39.17 -2.88
N GLU A 21 -2.77 -38.93 -1.58
CA GLU A 21 -3.53 -37.81 -1.01
C GLU A 21 -2.98 -36.43 -1.43
N GLN A 22 -1.69 -36.36 -1.75
CA GLN A 22 -1.06 -35.16 -2.28
C GLN A 22 -1.35 -34.92 -3.78
N ASP A 23 -1.71 -35.97 -4.53
CA ASP A 23 -2.08 -35.95 -5.95
C ASP A 23 -3.59 -35.72 -6.18
N ASP A 24 -4.44 -36.16 -5.23
CA ASP A 24 -5.92 -36.00 -5.27
C ASP A 24 -6.43 -34.73 -4.56
N SER A 25 -5.55 -33.89 -4.00
CA SER A 25 -5.93 -32.55 -3.57
C SER A 25 -6.19 -31.72 -4.83
N PRO A 26 -7.38 -31.14 -5.04
CA PRO A 26 -7.59 -30.27 -6.18
C PRO A 26 -6.54 -29.16 -6.09
N ALA A 27 -5.65 -29.15 -7.08
CA ALA A 27 -4.72 -28.09 -7.35
C ALA A 27 -5.51 -26.79 -7.56
N ALA A 28 -5.90 -26.16 -6.46
CA ALA A 28 -5.99 -24.71 -6.34
C ALA A 28 -4.58 -24.15 -6.14
N GLU A 29 -3.60 -24.73 -6.84
CA GLU A 29 -2.27 -24.18 -7.05
C GLU A 29 -2.45 -22.83 -7.74
N GLU A 30 -2.26 -21.78 -6.96
CA GLU A 30 -1.31 -20.70 -7.25
C GLU A 30 -1.43 -19.91 -8.57
N ASP A 31 -2.46 -20.10 -9.39
CA ASP A 31 -2.71 -19.28 -10.59
C ASP A 31 -3.21 -17.85 -10.26
N PHE A 32 -3.36 -17.53 -8.96
CA PHE A 32 -3.71 -16.19 -8.49
C PHE A 32 -2.48 -15.29 -8.24
N LEU A 33 -1.26 -15.83 -8.23
CA LEU A 33 -0.04 -15.08 -7.90
C LEU A 33 0.80 -14.68 -9.12
N GLU A 34 0.60 -15.32 -10.27
CA GLU A 34 1.36 -15.08 -11.50
C GLU A 34 0.53 -14.52 -12.66
N VAL A 35 -0.57 -13.82 -12.37
CA VAL A 35 -1.15 -12.93 -13.38
C VAL A 35 -0.23 -11.71 -13.50
N GLU A 36 0.82 -11.80 -14.32
CA GLU A 36 1.41 -10.62 -14.94
C GLU A 36 0.26 -9.85 -15.57
N ASP A 37 -0.01 -8.62 -15.07
CA ASP A 37 -1.13 -7.81 -15.54
C ASP A 37 -1.05 -7.65 -17.07
N PRO A 38 -1.92 -8.32 -17.86
CA PRO A 38 -1.83 -8.32 -19.32
C PRO A 38 -2.21 -6.95 -19.92
N LEU A 39 -2.42 -5.95 -19.08
CA LEU A 39 -2.84 -4.61 -19.44
C LEU A 39 -1.68 -3.62 -19.48
N LEU A 40 -0.43 -4.00 -19.12
CA LEU A 40 0.65 -3.02 -18.88
C LEU A 40 0.84 -2.06 -20.04
N GLU A 41 0.62 -2.52 -21.25
CA GLU A 41 0.47 -1.67 -22.42
C GLU A 41 -0.59 -2.32 -23.31
N ILE A 42 -1.83 -1.82 -23.37
CA ILE A 42 -2.74 -2.22 -24.46
C ILE A 42 -2.08 -1.71 -25.74
N PRO A 43 -1.54 -2.57 -26.61
CA PRO A 43 -0.82 -2.13 -27.79
C PRO A 43 -1.80 -1.37 -28.70
N VAL A 44 -1.34 -0.29 -29.31
CA VAL A 44 -2.13 0.39 -30.35
C VAL A 44 -2.23 -0.58 -31.53
N GLY A 45 -3.38 -1.24 -31.68
CA GLY A 45 -3.57 -2.34 -32.64
C GLY A 45 -4.25 -3.58 -32.07
N ASP A 46 -4.46 -3.67 -30.74
CA ASP A 46 -5.19 -4.78 -30.11
C ASP A 46 -6.63 -4.89 -30.67
N LYS A 47 -7.00 -6.08 -31.18
CA LYS A 47 -8.35 -6.40 -31.68
C LYS A 47 -9.45 -6.17 -30.64
N HIS A 48 -9.10 -6.24 -29.35
CA HIS A 48 -9.98 -6.01 -28.20
C HIS A 48 -9.79 -4.64 -27.55
N TYR A 49 -9.05 -3.71 -28.17
CA TYR A 49 -8.73 -2.39 -27.62
C TYR A 49 -9.97 -1.65 -27.07
N ASP A 50 -11.04 -1.55 -27.88
CA ASP A 50 -12.26 -0.83 -27.48
C ASP A 50 -13.02 -1.53 -26.35
N LYS A 51 -12.98 -2.86 -26.29
CA LYS A 51 -13.62 -3.67 -25.24
C LYS A 51 -12.85 -3.58 -23.92
N ARG A 52 -11.51 -3.67 -23.94
CA ARG A 52 -10.68 -3.41 -22.75
C ARG A 52 -10.88 -1.99 -22.23
N LYS A 53 -10.90 -1.00 -23.15
CA LYS A 53 -11.11 0.41 -22.81
C LYS A 53 -12.50 0.68 -22.22
N SER A 54 -13.54 -0.05 -22.62
CA SER A 54 -14.89 0.11 -22.06
C SER A 54 -15.00 -0.48 -20.66
N VAL A 55 -14.36 -1.62 -20.38
CA VAL A 55 -14.29 -2.26 -19.06
C VAL A 55 -13.52 -1.39 -18.05
N LEU A 56 -12.45 -0.75 -18.51
CA LEU A 56 -11.66 0.17 -17.70
C LEU A 56 -12.35 1.53 -17.47
N ARG A 57 -13.35 1.88 -18.30
CA ARG A 57 -14.05 3.15 -18.16
C ARG A 57 -15.01 3.09 -16.98
N ARG A 58 -14.92 4.05 -16.07
CA ARG A 58 -15.91 4.22 -14.99
C ARG A 58 -17.30 4.48 -15.57
N THR A 59 -18.31 3.82 -15.01
CA THR A 59 -19.72 4.15 -15.28
C THR A 59 -20.06 5.54 -14.74
N THR A 60 -21.15 6.15 -15.19
CA THR A 60 -21.59 7.46 -14.68
C THR A 60 -21.82 7.44 -13.16
N SER A 61 -22.36 6.35 -12.63
CA SER A 61 -22.55 6.15 -11.18
C SER A 61 -21.22 6.03 -10.44
N GLU A 62 -20.23 5.34 -11.00
CA GLU A 62 -18.90 5.22 -10.39
C GLU A 62 -18.12 6.53 -10.44
N ALA A 63 -18.26 7.31 -11.52
CA ALA A 63 -17.66 8.63 -11.63
C ALA A 63 -18.27 9.59 -10.60
N ALA A 64 -19.59 9.58 -10.43
CA ALA A 64 -20.27 10.36 -9.41
C ALA A 64 -19.86 9.92 -7.99
N LEU A 65 -19.85 8.61 -7.72
CA LEU A 65 -19.43 8.04 -6.45
C LEU A 65 -17.99 8.42 -6.11
N GLY A 66 -17.06 8.26 -7.06
CA GLY A 66 -15.66 8.66 -6.91
C GLY A 66 -15.53 10.14 -6.56
N PHE A 67 -16.23 11.01 -7.29
CA PHE A 67 -16.23 12.45 -7.01
C PHE A 67 -16.66 12.76 -5.56
N PHE A 68 -17.77 12.18 -5.11
CA PHE A 68 -18.26 12.42 -3.74
C PHE A 68 -17.32 11.87 -2.68
N ILE A 69 -16.77 10.66 -2.88
CA ILE A 69 -15.83 10.03 -1.94
C ILE A 69 -14.56 10.87 -1.84
N HIS A 70 -13.93 11.20 -2.98
CA HIS A 70 -12.69 11.98 -2.96
C HIS A 70 -12.91 13.38 -2.38
N LEU A 71 -14.05 14.02 -2.63
CA LEU A 71 -14.40 15.30 -1.98
C LEU A 71 -14.51 15.16 -0.46
N CYS A 72 -15.24 14.15 0.03
CA CYS A 72 -15.38 13.88 1.46
C CYS A 72 -14.04 13.57 2.12
N LEU A 73 -13.21 12.72 1.50
CA LEU A 73 -11.90 12.33 2.01
C LEU A 73 -10.90 13.49 1.95
N LEU A 74 -10.96 14.34 0.92
CA LEU A 74 -10.17 15.57 0.85
C LEU A 74 -10.54 16.54 1.99
N ILE A 75 -11.83 16.74 2.26
CA ILE A 75 -12.29 17.57 3.38
C ILE A 75 -11.83 16.97 4.70
N TYR A 76 -11.96 15.65 4.88
CA TYR A 76 -11.49 14.94 6.06
C TYR A 76 -9.97 15.14 6.27
N CYS A 77 -9.15 14.85 5.27
CA CYS A 77 -7.69 15.02 5.34
C CYS A 77 -7.31 16.48 5.62
N THR A 78 -8.01 17.44 5.03
CA THR A 78 -7.82 18.87 5.34
C THR A 78 -8.14 19.17 6.80
N GLY A 79 -9.28 18.68 7.28
CA GLY A 79 -9.72 18.84 8.67
C GLY A 79 -8.73 18.27 9.67
N VAL A 80 -8.22 17.06 9.43
CA VAL A 80 -7.21 16.42 10.30
C VAL A 80 -5.91 17.21 10.30
N ASN A 81 -5.38 17.63 9.13
CA ASN A 81 -4.16 18.43 9.05
C ASN A 81 -4.29 19.80 9.76
N VAL A 82 -5.45 20.44 9.64
CA VAL A 82 -5.76 21.69 10.36
C VAL A 82 -5.88 21.45 11.86
N TYR A 83 -6.55 20.37 12.28
CA TYR A 83 -6.73 20.03 13.68
C TYR A 83 -5.38 19.72 14.33
N ASP A 84 -4.55 18.88 13.70
CA ASP A 84 -3.19 18.58 14.12
C ASP A 84 -2.33 19.85 14.26
N SER A 85 -2.33 20.70 13.24
CA SER A 85 -1.61 21.98 13.29
C SER A 85 -2.12 22.90 14.40
N THR A 86 -3.41 22.86 14.70
CA THR A 86 -4.03 23.67 15.76
C THR A 86 -3.70 23.11 17.15
N ALA A 87 -3.74 21.79 17.32
CA ALA A 87 -3.36 21.12 18.56
C ALA A 87 -1.89 21.40 18.89
N TYR A 88 -1.00 21.26 17.90
CA TYR A 88 0.40 21.63 18.01
C TYR A 88 0.61 23.09 18.44
N LYS A 89 -0.11 24.06 17.84
CA LYS A 89 0.01 25.48 18.20
C LYS A 89 -0.56 25.83 19.58
N LYS A 90 -1.60 25.11 20.04
CA LYS A 90 -2.25 25.34 21.34
C LYS A 90 -1.57 24.63 22.50
N CYS A 91 -0.73 23.64 22.22
CA CYS A 91 0.05 22.92 23.22
C CYS A 91 1.00 23.85 23.97
N LYS A 92 0.74 24.05 25.28
CA LYS A 92 1.59 24.90 26.14
C LYS A 92 2.96 24.28 26.37
N GLU A 93 3.02 22.95 26.45
CA GLU A 93 4.24 22.17 26.69
C GLU A 93 4.84 21.62 25.38
N LYS A 94 4.70 22.38 24.28
CA LYS A 94 5.08 21.90 22.95
C LYS A 94 6.54 21.49 22.85
N ASP A 95 7.43 22.16 23.58
CA ASP A 95 8.87 21.84 23.54
C ASP A 95 9.17 20.49 24.20
N LEU A 96 8.30 20.04 25.12
CA LEU A 96 8.39 18.74 25.78
C LEU A 96 7.66 17.65 24.98
N ALA A 97 6.42 17.91 24.57
CA ALA A 97 5.55 16.96 23.85
C ALA A 97 5.99 16.73 22.39
N TYR A 98 6.64 17.72 21.79
CA TYR A 98 7.03 17.76 20.39
C TYR A 98 8.53 18.11 20.24
N ASP A 99 9.41 17.57 21.10
CA ASP A 99 10.86 17.84 21.05
C ASP A 99 11.40 17.66 19.62
N GLY A 100 11.97 18.73 19.10
CA GLY A 100 12.56 18.79 17.77
C GLY A 100 11.59 19.00 16.61
N HIS A 101 10.29 19.22 16.82
CA HIS A 101 9.35 19.56 15.73
C HIS A 101 9.79 20.80 14.94
N ASP A 102 10.41 21.79 15.60
CA ASP A 102 10.84 23.05 14.98
C ASP A 102 12.29 23.04 14.48
N ASN A 103 12.98 21.90 14.58
CA ASN A 103 14.34 21.75 14.09
C ASN A 103 14.37 21.59 12.55
N PHE A 104 15.58 21.50 11.98
CA PHE A 104 15.74 21.19 10.55
C PHE A 104 14.94 19.94 10.15
N GLY A 105 14.28 20.02 9.00
CA GLY A 105 13.33 19.00 8.51
C GLY A 105 11.92 19.15 9.04
N TRP A 106 11.69 20.06 10.01
CA TRP A 106 10.39 20.36 10.60
C TRP A 106 9.63 19.08 10.98
N ARG A 107 8.32 19.04 10.76
CA ARG A 107 7.47 17.87 10.98
C ARG A 107 7.59 16.81 9.87
N PHE A 108 8.21 17.15 8.73
CA PHE A 108 8.38 16.23 7.58
C PHE A 108 9.34 15.08 7.85
N LYS A 109 10.04 15.06 8.98
CA LYS A 109 10.82 13.89 9.42
C LYS A 109 9.98 12.76 10.03
N TYR A 110 8.71 13.03 10.35
CA TYR A 110 7.80 12.02 10.91
C TYR A 110 6.96 11.40 9.81
N LEU A 111 6.99 10.07 9.72
CA LEU A 111 6.21 9.28 8.77
C LEU A 111 4.72 9.61 8.85
N THR A 112 4.12 9.73 10.04
CA THR A 112 2.70 10.11 10.22
C THR A 112 2.37 11.43 9.51
N PHE A 113 3.24 12.43 9.60
CA PHE A 113 3.02 13.71 8.94
C PHE A 113 3.12 13.57 7.41
N LEU A 114 4.09 12.80 6.92
CA LEU A 114 4.21 12.48 5.49
C LEU A 114 2.99 11.70 4.98
N THR A 115 2.49 10.73 5.73
CA THR A 115 1.30 9.93 5.40
C THR A 115 0.06 10.83 5.29
N MET A 116 -0.16 11.75 6.25
CA MET A 116 -1.29 12.68 6.20
C MET A 116 -1.24 13.61 5.00
N TRP A 117 -0.06 14.16 4.68
CA TRP A 117 0.13 15.00 3.51
C TRP A 117 0.05 14.19 2.21
N GLY A 118 0.51 12.95 2.22
CA GLY A 118 0.39 12.01 1.10
C GLY A 118 -1.07 11.68 0.79
N LEU A 119 -1.88 11.38 1.83
CA LEU A 119 -3.33 11.19 1.69
C LEU A 119 -4.01 12.45 1.18
N PHE A 120 -3.71 13.62 1.76
CA PHE A 120 -4.25 14.89 1.30
C PHE A 120 -3.93 15.14 -0.17
N LEU A 121 -2.66 15.00 -0.58
CA LEU A 121 -2.22 15.23 -1.95
C LEU A 121 -2.87 14.23 -2.91
N TYR A 122 -2.96 12.96 -2.52
CA TYR A 122 -3.63 11.93 -3.29
C TYR A 122 -5.10 12.29 -3.54
N PHE A 123 -5.88 12.54 -2.49
CA PHE A 123 -7.31 12.87 -2.64
C PHE A 123 -7.53 14.21 -3.34
N PHE A 124 -6.60 15.15 -3.22
CA PHE A 124 -6.60 16.37 -4.03
C PHE A 124 -6.49 16.01 -5.52
N ILE A 125 -5.47 15.26 -5.92
CA ILE A 125 -5.26 14.88 -7.32
C ILE A 125 -6.43 14.02 -7.84
N ALA A 126 -6.93 13.07 -7.05
CA ALA A 126 -8.04 12.21 -7.41
C ALA A 126 -9.35 13.02 -7.62
N PHE A 127 -9.64 13.96 -6.71
CA PHE A 127 -10.78 14.88 -6.84
C PHE A 127 -10.70 15.72 -8.12
N PHE A 128 -9.53 16.29 -8.44
CA PHE A 128 -9.35 17.03 -9.69
C PHE A 128 -9.51 16.13 -10.92
N THR A 129 -8.99 14.91 -10.85
CA THR A 129 -9.08 13.93 -11.96
C THR A 129 -10.54 13.59 -12.29
N ASP A 130 -11.42 13.53 -11.29
CA ASP A 130 -12.84 13.26 -11.52
C ASP A 130 -13.55 14.41 -12.26
N ILE A 131 -13.16 15.66 -12.01
CA ILE A 131 -13.75 16.87 -12.61
C ILE A 131 -13.22 17.11 -14.03
N VAL A 132 -11.99 16.70 -14.32
CA VAL A 132 -11.38 16.89 -15.65
C VAL A 132 -12.24 16.20 -16.72
N PRO A 133 -12.59 16.90 -17.83
CA PRO A 133 -13.30 16.30 -18.95
C PRO A 133 -12.54 15.13 -19.58
N GLN A 134 -13.27 14.23 -20.24
CA GLN A 134 -12.68 13.09 -20.94
C GLN A 134 -11.63 13.57 -21.96
N SER A 135 -10.37 13.25 -21.72
CA SER A 135 -9.21 13.74 -22.47
C SER A 135 -8.02 12.81 -22.24
N LEU A 136 -6.97 12.94 -23.07
CA LEU A 136 -5.71 12.22 -22.85
C LEU A 136 -5.10 12.55 -21.48
N ALA A 137 -5.19 13.82 -21.06
CA ALA A 137 -4.76 14.26 -19.74
C ALA A 137 -5.49 13.52 -18.61
N LYS A 138 -6.80 13.30 -18.73
CA LYS A 138 -7.59 12.51 -17.76
C LYS A 138 -7.08 11.07 -17.65
N VAL A 139 -6.78 10.43 -18.79
CA VAL A 139 -6.27 9.05 -18.81
C VAL A 139 -4.90 8.98 -18.12
N MET A 140 -4.01 9.93 -18.41
CA MET A 140 -2.69 10.00 -17.76
C MET A 140 -2.80 10.24 -16.26
N LEU A 141 -3.69 11.16 -15.84
CA LEU A 141 -3.96 11.41 -14.43
C LEU A 141 -4.50 10.17 -13.72
N HIS A 142 -5.46 9.45 -14.31
CA HIS A 142 -5.96 8.21 -13.72
C HIS A 142 -4.87 7.13 -13.57
N ARG A 143 -4.02 6.96 -14.58
CA ARG A 143 -2.87 6.03 -14.48
C ARG A 143 -1.91 6.44 -13.37
N PHE A 144 -1.65 7.73 -13.26
CA PHE A 144 -0.80 8.27 -12.19
C PHE A 144 -1.44 8.10 -10.82
N THR A 145 -2.73 8.38 -10.65
CA THR A 145 -3.44 8.18 -9.36
C THR A 145 -3.48 6.72 -8.99
N ASP A 146 -3.68 5.80 -9.93
CA ASP A 146 -3.68 4.36 -9.67
C ASP A 146 -2.30 3.87 -9.22
N TRP A 147 -1.24 4.28 -9.93
CA TRP A 147 0.13 3.99 -9.51
C TRP A 147 0.44 4.59 -8.14
N LEU A 148 0.13 5.86 -7.92
CA LEU A 148 0.40 6.57 -6.67
C LEU A 148 -0.35 5.94 -5.50
N PHE A 149 -1.62 5.59 -5.70
CA PHE A 149 -2.42 4.92 -4.69
C PHE A 149 -1.85 3.55 -4.34
N THR A 150 -1.73 2.68 -5.35
CA THR A 150 -1.41 1.27 -5.13
C THR A 150 0.02 1.08 -4.63
N THR A 151 0.99 1.88 -5.09
CA THR A 151 2.41 1.66 -4.79
C THR A 151 2.98 2.56 -3.69
N VAL A 152 2.30 3.67 -3.35
CA VAL A 152 2.80 4.63 -2.34
C VAL A 152 1.79 4.84 -1.23
N VAL A 153 0.60 5.37 -1.53
CA VAL A 153 -0.37 5.80 -0.49
C VAL A 153 -0.87 4.62 0.33
N TRP A 154 -1.31 3.55 -0.34
CA TRP A 154 -1.81 2.33 0.31
C TRP A 154 -0.73 1.66 1.17
N PRO A 155 0.46 1.31 0.65
CA PRO A 155 1.49 0.67 1.46
C PRO A 155 1.93 1.53 2.64
N PHE A 156 2.19 2.83 2.43
CA PHE A 156 2.73 3.69 3.49
C PHE A 156 1.71 3.98 4.59
N ALA A 157 0.43 4.17 4.25
CA ALA A 157 -0.61 4.34 5.26
C ALA A 157 -0.74 3.09 6.14
N CYS A 158 -0.72 1.89 5.55
CA CYS A 158 -0.77 0.63 6.29
C CYS A 158 0.50 0.40 7.13
N ILE A 159 1.69 0.61 6.55
CA ILE A 159 2.98 0.48 7.28
C ILE A 159 3.00 1.40 8.49
N GLU A 160 2.62 2.66 8.32
CA GLU A 160 2.64 3.66 9.38
C GLU A 160 1.74 3.25 10.54
N VAL A 161 0.49 2.87 10.26
CA VAL A 161 -0.48 2.43 11.28
C VAL A 161 0.03 1.18 12.00
N ILE A 162 0.49 0.17 11.26
CA ILE A 162 0.94 -1.10 11.85
C ILE A 162 2.19 -0.89 12.70
N LEU A 163 3.19 -0.15 12.19
CA LEU A 163 4.40 0.16 12.95
C LEU A 163 4.09 0.99 14.18
N PHE A 164 3.21 1.99 14.07
CA PHE A 164 2.81 2.83 15.19
C PHE A 164 2.22 1.97 16.32
N TRP A 165 1.16 1.21 16.04
CA TRP A 165 0.49 0.41 17.08
C TRP A 165 1.37 -0.75 17.60
N THR A 166 2.24 -1.32 16.75
CA THR A 166 3.20 -2.32 17.21
C THR A 166 4.19 -1.73 18.21
N MET A 167 4.76 -0.56 17.91
CA MET A 167 5.69 0.10 18.83
C MET A 167 4.98 0.56 20.11
N MET A 168 3.77 1.10 19.99
CA MET A 168 2.94 1.50 21.13
C MET A 168 2.58 0.33 22.07
N THR A 169 2.40 -0.88 21.54
CA THR A 169 2.11 -2.07 22.36
C THR A 169 3.36 -2.67 23.00
N ILE A 170 4.54 -2.56 22.35
CA ILE A 170 5.81 -3.05 22.89
C ILE A 170 6.35 -2.11 23.97
N ASP A 171 6.60 -0.85 23.62
CA ASP A 171 7.04 0.22 24.51
C ASP A 171 6.77 1.57 23.83
N PRO A 172 5.77 2.34 24.31
CA PRO A 172 5.44 3.65 23.77
C PRO A 172 6.63 4.61 23.67
N ASN A 173 7.64 4.46 24.54
CA ASN A 173 8.84 5.29 24.55
C ASN A 173 9.72 5.12 23.31
N LEU A 174 9.51 4.06 22.51
CA LEU A 174 10.21 3.83 21.24
C LEU A 174 9.89 4.89 20.18
N LEU A 175 8.69 5.48 20.23
CA LEU A 175 8.24 6.53 19.31
C LEU A 175 8.47 7.91 19.89
N LYS A 176 7.89 8.17 21.08
CA LYS A 176 7.90 9.46 21.78
C LYS A 176 7.81 9.20 23.28
N ARG A 177 8.15 10.19 24.12
CA ARG A 177 7.77 10.16 25.55
C ARG A 177 6.24 10.22 25.64
N HIS A 178 5.58 9.06 25.61
CA HIS A 178 4.14 8.92 25.44
C HIS A 178 3.34 9.71 26.48
N GLU A 179 3.79 9.69 27.73
CA GLU A 179 3.16 10.40 28.85
C GLU A 179 3.06 11.93 28.62
N ILE A 180 4.01 12.51 27.88
CA ILE A 180 4.05 13.96 27.60
C ILE A 180 3.28 14.28 26.32
N TYR A 181 3.24 13.34 25.37
CA TYR A 181 2.55 13.51 24.10
C TYR A 181 1.03 13.62 24.27
N ASP A 182 0.45 12.81 25.17
CA ASP A 182 -0.99 12.75 25.44
C ASP A 182 -1.55 14.05 26.03
N ILE A 183 -0.69 14.90 26.63
CA ILE A 183 -1.06 16.22 27.14
C ILE A 183 -1.51 17.15 25.99
N CYS A 184 -0.94 16.96 24.79
CA CYS A 184 -1.11 17.86 23.67
C CYS A 184 -1.91 17.29 22.50
N VAL A 185 -2.07 15.97 22.44
CA VAL A 185 -2.82 15.30 21.37
C VAL A 185 -4.07 14.65 21.97
N PRO A 186 -5.26 15.22 21.73
CA PRO A 186 -6.51 14.61 22.16
C PRO A 186 -6.70 13.21 21.53
N PRO A 187 -7.35 12.25 22.23
CA PRO A 187 -7.48 10.87 21.73
C PRO A 187 -8.08 10.74 20.33
N LEU A 188 -9.06 11.59 20.00
CA LEU A 188 -9.65 11.59 18.64
C LEU A 188 -8.63 12.00 17.58
N LEU A 189 -7.78 12.99 17.88
CA LEU A 189 -6.73 13.39 16.96
C LEU A 189 -5.68 12.29 16.82
N ASP A 190 -5.35 11.61 17.91
CA ASP A 190 -4.41 10.49 17.87
C ASP A 190 -4.91 9.36 16.97
N HIS A 191 -6.17 8.94 17.11
CA HIS A 191 -6.77 7.96 16.20
C HIS A 191 -6.91 8.48 14.77
N ALA A 192 -7.23 9.76 14.57
CA ALA A 192 -7.28 10.36 13.24
C ALA A 192 -5.91 10.31 12.55
N LEU A 193 -4.83 10.42 13.31
CA LEU A 193 -3.46 10.38 12.82
C LEU A 193 -2.92 8.96 12.64
N HIS A 194 -3.26 8.03 13.53
CA HIS A 194 -2.58 6.73 13.61
C HIS A 194 -3.48 5.51 13.45
N THR A 195 -4.80 5.66 13.32
CA THR A 195 -5.74 4.55 13.05
C THR A 195 -6.50 4.78 11.76
N PHE A 196 -7.10 5.96 11.60
CA PHE A 196 -7.98 6.24 10.47
C PHE A 196 -7.30 6.23 9.09
N PRO A 197 -5.98 6.43 8.92
CA PRO A 197 -5.33 6.24 7.62
C PRO A 197 -5.63 4.90 6.97
N ILE A 198 -5.55 3.80 7.72
CA ILE A 198 -5.81 2.46 7.18
C ILE A 198 -7.28 2.32 6.75
N ILE A 199 -8.20 2.93 7.51
CA ILE A 199 -9.64 2.91 7.20
C ILE A 199 -9.89 3.70 5.92
N VAL A 200 -9.27 4.87 5.78
CA VAL A 200 -9.41 5.74 4.63
C VAL A 200 -8.91 5.06 3.34
N VAL A 201 -7.71 4.47 3.36
CA VAL A 201 -7.20 3.75 2.18
C VAL A 201 -7.98 2.47 1.89
N LEU A 202 -8.53 1.81 2.91
CA LEU A 202 -9.43 0.66 2.72
C LEU A 202 -10.75 1.06 2.05
N LEU A 203 -11.37 2.16 2.48
CA LEU A 203 -12.57 2.68 1.83
C LEU A 203 -12.30 3.03 0.36
N GLU A 204 -11.17 3.68 0.08
CA GLU A 204 -10.75 3.98 -1.28
C GLU A 204 -10.61 2.70 -2.12
N ALA A 205 -9.86 1.70 -1.64
CA ALA A 205 -9.65 0.44 -2.36
C ALA A 205 -10.96 -0.35 -2.62
N LEU A 206 -11.95 -0.25 -1.72
CA LEU A 206 -13.22 -0.96 -1.81
C LEU A 206 -14.26 -0.26 -2.68
N LEU A 207 -14.21 1.06 -2.76
CA LEU A 207 -15.21 1.89 -3.43
C LEU A 207 -14.74 2.40 -4.80
N VAL A 208 -13.42 2.48 -5.01
CA VAL A 208 -12.80 2.97 -6.23
C VAL A 208 -11.94 1.86 -6.84
N TYR A 209 -12.19 1.56 -8.12
CA TYR A 209 -11.35 0.64 -8.87
C TYR A 209 -10.00 1.30 -9.17
N HIS A 210 -8.93 0.63 -8.76
CA HIS A 210 -7.55 0.98 -9.10
C HIS A 210 -6.92 -0.10 -9.94
N ARG A 211 -6.18 0.33 -10.96
CA ARG A 211 -5.32 -0.55 -11.71
C ARG A 211 -3.99 -0.75 -11.00
N TYR A 212 -3.66 -2.00 -10.69
CA TYR A 212 -2.39 -2.34 -10.08
C TYR A 212 -1.28 -2.38 -11.15
N SER A 213 -0.13 -1.77 -10.86
CA SER A 213 1.06 -1.89 -11.72
C SER A 213 1.66 -3.31 -11.67
N SER A 214 2.65 -3.62 -12.52
CA SER A 214 3.37 -4.89 -12.43
C SER A 214 4.11 -5.00 -11.10
N ASN A 215 4.44 -6.25 -10.72
CA ASN A 215 5.22 -6.56 -9.52
C ASN A 215 6.56 -5.79 -9.50
N LEU A 216 7.24 -5.72 -10.64
CA LEU A 216 8.52 -5.01 -10.76
C LEU A 216 8.37 -3.50 -10.55
N VAL A 217 7.38 -2.87 -11.20
CA VAL A 217 7.11 -1.44 -11.04
C VAL A 217 6.71 -1.13 -9.60
N ALA A 218 5.86 -1.96 -9.00
CA ALA A 218 5.46 -1.81 -7.60
C ALA A 218 6.65 -1.95 -6.66
N ALA A 219 7.45 -3.00 -6.80
CA ALA A 219 8.64 -3.24 -5.98
C ALA A 219 9.64 -2.08 -6.10
N PHE A 220 9.92 -1.60 -7.31
CA PHE A 220 10.81 -0.47 -7.53
C PHE A 220 10.26 0.82 -6.91
N SER A 221 8.95 1.07 -7.04
CA SER A 221 8.29 2.26 -6.48
C SER A 221 8.34 2.25 -4.95
N ILE A 222 8.01 1.12 -4.33
CA ILE A 222 8.04 0.94 -2.86
C ILE A 222 9.47 1.06 -2.33
N PHE A 223 10.45 0.41 -2.99
CA PHE A 223 11.86 0.54 -2.63
C PHE A 223 12.35 1.97 -2.75
N SER A 224 12.02 2.67 -3.83
CA SER A 224 12.42 4.05 -4.06
C SER A 224 11.82 5.01 -3.04
N ALA A 225 10.52 4.88 -2.74
CA ALA A 225 9.84 5.69 -1.74
C ALA A 225 10.41 5.43 -0.32
N THR A 226 10.63 4.16 0.02
CA THR A 226 11.19 3.75 1.32
C THR A 226 12.59 4.30 1.47
N THR A 227 13.46 4.05 0.49
CA THR A 227 14.84 4.56 0.46
C THR A 227 14.88 6.08 0.52
N GLY A 228 13.99 6.77 -0.22
CA GLY A 228 13.87 8.23 -0.18
C GLY A 228 13.57 8.77 1.22
N TYR A 229 12.65 8.13 1.95
CA TYR A 229 12.37 8.48 3.34
C TYR A 229 13.58 8.24 4.26
N PHE A 230 14.25 7.09 4.13
CA PHE A 230 15.45 6.79 4.93
C PHE A 230 16.63 7.70 4.61
N ILE A 231 16.81 8.12 3.36
CA ILE A 231 17.78 9.16 2.98
C ILE A 231 17.41 10.49 3.65
N TRP A 232 16.13 10.86 3.62
CA TRP A 232 15.66 12.10 4.24
C TRP A 232 15.93 12.15 5.75
N ILE A 233 15.62 11.08 6.48
CA ILE A 233 15.89 11.04 7.93
C ILE A 233 17.40 11.04 8.23
N LEU A 234 18.23 10.44 7.38
CA LEU A 234 19.69 10.54 7.49
C LEU A 234 20.17 11.97 7.28
N ILE A 235 19.66 12.68 6.26
CA ILE A 235 19.97 14.10 6.05
C ILE A 235 19.59 14.90 7.29
N VAL A 236 18.39 14.70 7.84
CA VAL A 236 17.97 15.36 9.08
C VAL A 236 18.94 15.05 10.23
N PHE A 237 19.28 13.78 10.44
CA PHE A 237 20.23 13.35 11.47
C PHE A 237 21.58 14.06 11.33
N THR A 238 22.15 14.14 10.12
CA THR A 238 23.43 14.85 9.91
C THR A 238 23.37 16.34 10.23
N LYS A 239 22.19 16.97 10.18
CA LYS A 239 22.01 18.41 10.44
C LYS A 239 21.75 18.74 11.90
N ILE A 240 21.04 17.87 12.63
CA ILE A 240 20.59 18.17 14.01
C ILE A 240 21.12 17.20 15.05
N ASN A 241 21.84 16.15 14.63
CA ASN A 241 22.39 15.10 15.47
C ASN A 241 21.35 14.46 16.42
N LYS A 242 20.11 14.36 15.94
CA LYS A 242 18.97 13.75 16.65
C LYS A 242 18.18 12.89 15.68
N TRP A 243 17.89 11.66 16.08
CA TRP A 243 16.96 10.81 15.34
C TRP A 243 15.51 11.27 15.51
N PRO A 244 14.64 11.10 14.49
CA PRO A 244 13.21 11.40 14.62
C PRO A 244 12.49 10.50 15.63
N TYR A 245 12.97 9.27 15.82
CA TYR A 245 12.38 8.28 16.72
C TYR A 245 13.41 7.73 17.71
N ALA A 246 12.98 7.43 18.94
CA ALA A 246 13.86 6.95 19.99
C ALA A 246 14.47 5.57 19.66
N PHE A 247 13.69 4.66 19.07
CA PHE A 247 14.19 3.32 18.74
C PHE A 247 15.42 3.34 17.81
N MET A 248 15.56 4.38 16.97
CA MET A 248 16.66 4.50 16.02
C MET A 248 18.02 4.70 16.70
N TYR A 249 18.05 5.21 17.93
CA TYR A 249 19.30 5.29 18.71
C TYR A 249 19.86 3.92 19.07
N HIS A 250 19.04 2.87 19.03
CA HIS A 250 19.45 1.49 19.30
C HIS A 250 19.90 0.76 18.04
N LEU A 251 19.76 1.36 16.85
CA LEU A 251 20.14 0.75 15.59
C LEU A 251 21.60 1.09 15.26
N ASN A 252 22.43 0.05 15.17
CA ASN A 252 23.71 0.17 14.47
C ASN A 252 23.48 0.25 12.94
N PRO A 253 24.50 0.59 12.13
CA PRO A 253 24.31 0.74 10.68
C PRO A 253 23.76 -0.51 9.98
N VAL A 254 24.14 -1.71 10.42
CA VAL A 254 23.64 -2.98 9.85
C VAL A 254 22.16 -3.16 10.19
N ALA A 255 21.78 -2.97 11.45
CA ALA A 255 20.39 -3.06 11.89
C ALA A 255 19.50 -2.01 11.21
N PHE A 256 20.01 -0.81 10.95
CA PHE A 256 19.32 0.23 10.19
C PHE A 256 19.03 -0.21 8.75
N ILE A 257 20.03 -0.79 8.06
CA ILE A 257 19.86 -1.31 6.70
C ILE A 257 18.85 -2.46 6.68
N ILE A 258 18.95 -3.40 7.62
CA ILE A 258 17.99 -4.51 7.76
C ILE A 258 16.57 -3.96 7.97
N PHE A 259 16.41 -2.96 8.83
CA PHE A 259 15.12 -2.34 9.08
C PHE A 259 14.54 -1.66 7.83
N MET A 260 15.36 -0.96 7.04
CA MET A 260 14.95 -0.36 5.78
C MET A 260 14.46 -1.40 4.76
N PHE A 261 15.22 -2.47 4.56
CA PHE A 261 14.82 -3.57 3.66
C PHE A 261 13.59 -4.31 4.20
N GLY A 262 13.51 -4.52 5.52
CA GLY A 262 12.33 -5.08 6.17
C GLY A 262 11.07 -4.27 5.90
N CYS A 263 11.13 -2.94 6.02
CA CYS A 263 10.02 -2.04 5.65
C CYS A 263 9.65 -2.13 4.17
N THR A 264 10.64 -2.30 3.28
CA THR A 264 10.41 -2.44 1.84
C THR A 264 9.68 -3.75 1.52
N ILE A 265 10.16 -4.87 2.06
CA ILE A 265 9.52 -6.19 1.90
C ILE A 265 8.10 -6.15 2.46
N PHE A 266 7.94 -5.57 3.65
CA PHE A 266 6.64 -5.43 4.27
C PHE A 266 5.67 -4.58 3.42
N GLY A 267 6.15 -3.50 2.81
CA GLY A 267 5.38 -2.73 1.81
C GLY A 267 4.98 -3.56 0.59
N GLY A 268 5.86 -4.43 0.11
CA GLY A 268 5.54 -5.40 -0.95
C GLY A 268 4.43 -6.38 -0.55
N CYS A 269 4.46 -6.89 0.69
CA CYS A 269 3.38 -7.74 1.22
C CYS A 269 2.04 -6.98 1.30
N ILE A 270 2.05 -5.75 1.80
CA ILE A 270 0.85 -4.91 1.88
C ILE A 270 0.30 -4.60 0.48
N TYR A 271 1.17 -4.34 -0.48
CA TYR A 271 0.81 -4.17 -1.88
C TYR A 271 0.09 -5.42 -2.43
N ALA A 272 0.63 -6.61 -2.19
CA ALA A 272 0.01 -7.87 -2.58
C ALA A 272 -1.37 -8.07 -1.91
N ILE A 273 -1.49 -7.76 -0.63
CA ILE A 273 -2.78 -7.78 0.10
C ILE A 273 -3.79 -6.84 -0.55
N GLY A 274 -3.38 -5.62 -0.90
CA GLY A 274 -4.23 -4.66 -1.61
C GLY A 274 -4.72 -5.22 -2.94
N ARG A 275 -3.83 -5.85 -3.71
CA ARG A 275 -4.17 -6.48 -4.99
C ARG A 275 -5.16 -7.62 -4.81
N ILE A 276 -4.99 -8.45 -3.78
CA ILE A 276 -5.91 -9.54 -3.43
C ILE A 276 -7.30 -8.97 -3.07
N ILE A 277 -7.36 -7.94 -2.21
CA ILE A 277 -8.62 -7.27 -1.87
C ILE A 277 -9.31 -6.75 -3.13
N ALA A 278 -8.54 -6.10 -4.02
CA ALA A 278 -9.04 -5.58 -5.27
C ALA A 278 -9.55 -6.69 -6.21
N SER A 279 -8.84 -7.82 -6.31
CA SER A 279 -9.25 -8.94 -7.17
C SER A 279 -10.56 -9.59 -6.68
N PHE A 280 -10.76 -9.69 -5.36
CA PHE A 280 -12.03 -10.13 -4.81
C PHE A 280 -13.15 -9.12 -5.05
N ARG A 281 -12.91 -7.83 -4.78
CA ARG A 281 -13.93 -6.78 -4.86
C ARG A 281 -14.34 -6.47 -6.30
N TRP A 282 -13.41 -6.53 -7.24
CA TRP A 282 -13.57 -6.12 -8.64
C TRP A 282 -13.46 -7.31 -9.61
N ARG A 283 -13.72 -8.53 -9.12
CA ARG A 283 -13.56 -9.81 -9.84
C ARG A 283 -14.08 -9.80 -11.26
N GLU A 284 -15.30 -9.32 -11.49
CA GLU A 284 -15.91 -9.29 -12.83
C GLU A 284 -15.04 -8.53 -13.84
N ARG A 285 -14.45 -7.40 -13.45
CA ARG A 285 -13.54 -6.65 -14.31
C ARG A 285 -12.26 -7.41 -14.57
N PHE A 286 -11.70 -8.06 -13.54
CA PHE A 286 -10.50 -8.87 -13.69
C PHE A 286 -10.71 -10.06 -14.63
N MET A 287 -11.83 -10.78 -14.50
CA MET A 287 -12.15 -11.92 -15.37
C MET A 287 -12.28 -11.48 -16.82
N ILE A 288 -13.04 -10.41 -17.10
CA ILE A 288 -13.18 -9.89 -18.47
C ILE A 288 -11.82 -9.45 -19.03
N LEU A 289 -10.94 -8.85 -18.22
CA LEU A 289 -9.62 -8.40 -18.68
C LEU A 289 -8.65 -9.57 -18.91
N LYS A 290 -8.80 -10.67 -18.15
CA LYS A 290 -8.05 -11.94 -18.33
C LYS A 290 -8.51 -12.66 -19.60
N GLU A 291 -9.82 -12.85 -19.80
CA GLU A 291 -10.38 -13.46 -21.03
C GLU A 291 -9.89 -12.73 -22.28
N LEU A 292 -9.94 -11.38 -22.28
CA LEU A 292 -9.49 -10.60 -23.42
C LEU A 292 -7.96 -10.67 -23.66
N ALA A 293 -7.20 -11.04 -22.63
CA ALA A 293 -5.75 -11.25 -22.75
C ALA A 293 -5.42 -12.59 -23.38
N GLU A 294 -6.07 -13.65 -22.91
CA GLU A 294 -5.92 -15.01 -23.45
C GLU A 294 -6.35 -15.05 -24.92
N ASP A 295 -7.50 -14.45 -25.28
CA ASP A 295 -7.95 -14.33 -26.67
C ASP A 295 -6.93 -13.59 -27.57
N GLY A 296 -6.15 -12.67 -27.01
CA GLY A 296 -5.17 -11.89 -27.75
C GLY A 296 -3.89 -12.66 -28.06
N ASP A 297 -3.43 -13.48 -27.13
CA ASP A 297 -2.21 -14.30 -27.24
C ASP A 297 -2.41 -15.42 -28.26
N GLU A 298 -3.55 -16.12 -28.21
CA GLU A 298 -3.86 -17.21 -29.17
C GLU A 298 -3.86 -16.74 -30.63
N SER A 299 -4.23 -15.50 -30.92
CA SER A 299 -4.20 -14.98 -32.29
C SER A 299 -2.82 -14.52 -32.78
N LEU A 300 -1.89 -14.22 -31.88
CA LEU A 300 -0.53 -13.88 -32.28
C LEU A 300 0.25 -15.13 -32.69
N ASP A 301 -0.06 -16.27 -32.07
CA ASP A 301 0.49 -17.57 -32.43
C ASP A 301 -0.06 -18.10 -33.78
N GLU A 302 -1.32 -17.77 -34.14
CA GLU A 302 -1.91 -18.17 -35.42
C GLU A 302 -1.41 -17.35 -36.63
N ASP A 303 -0.86 -16.15 -36.42
CA ASP A 303 -0.37 -15.27 -37.48
C ASP A 303 1.16 -15.47 -37.77
N GLU A 304 1.84 -16.34 -37.02
CA GLU A 304 3.28 -16.68 -37.22
C GLU A 304 3.55 -17.96 -38.06
N ASP A 305 2.50 -18.68 -38.50
CA ASP A 305 2.59 -19.89 -39.35
C ASP A 305 2.21 -19.66 -40.83
#